data_AF-A0A651HNF2-F1
#
_entry.id   AF-A0A651HNF2-F1
#
_cell.length_a   1.000
_cell.length_b   1.000
_cell.length_c   1.000
_cell.angle_alpha   90.00
_cell.angle_beta   90.00
_cell.angle_gamma   90.00
#
_symmetry.space_group_name_H-M   'P 1'
#
loop_
_entity.id
_entity.type
_entity.pdbx_description
1 polymer ?
#
loop_
_entity_poly.entity_id
_entity_poly.type
_entity_poly.pdbx_seq_one_letter_code
_entity_poly.pdbx_strand_id
1 'polypeptide(L)'
;MNPGSRPPLWSVVAMHAVPAVGVLLFGWSMALVLLFYWLENLVSGLIWNRAIRRHHDRTRMRGHYRNQLGISANDTPIEFFPREYRAGALFFTAIHGIFIAVFAFGLLDGAELLAELPWIAALMAASIFLTWEELRPVVRDVETRSFHWLRTHASRSLYQVWAMHMGVVLGGVSLAMDGRGLLLVFLFIALRIVADVLRNRPALPASERRPRTLSIHIWGDPEEAAERRAQELEKFRRQVAEDELPRAPAGGGEATEGAR
;
A
#
# COMPACT_ATOMS: atom_id res chain seq x y z
N MET A 1 22.81 -7.98 -4.92
CA MET A 1 22.05 -8.01 -3.65
C MET A 1 21.15 -9.22 -3.68
N ASN A 2 21.07 -9.95 -2.56
CA ASN A 2 20.20 -11.12 -2.46
C ASN A 2 18.76 -10.69 -2.75
N PRO A 3 17.99 -11.35 -3.63
CA PRO A 3 16.63 -10.97 -3.99
C PRO A 3 15.61 -11.11 -2.84
N GLY A 4 16.00 -10.95 -1.58
CA GLY A 4 15.13 -10.98 -0.41
C GLY A 4 15.61 -10.13 0.76
N SER A 5 16.59 -9.24 0.57
CA SER A 5 16.99 -8.30 1.64
C SER A 5 15.84 -7.33 1.90
N ARG A 6 15.00 -7.66 2.88
CA ARG A 6 14.02 -6.75 3.46
C ARG A 6 14.75 -5.50 3.95
N PRO A 7 14.11 -4.32 3.92
CA PRO A 7 14.66 -3.15 4.59
C PRO A 7 14.99 -3.53 6.05
N PRO A 8 16.14 -3.06 6.56
CA PRO A 8 16.49 -3.36 7.93
C PRO A 8 15.44 -2.75 8.87
N LEU A 9 15.04 -3.47 9.92
CA LEU A 9 13.93 -3.04 10.80
C LEU A 9 14.11 -1.62 11.35
N TRP A 10 15.36 -1.19 11.56
CA TRP A 10 15.64 0.17 12.02
C TRP A 10 15.21 1.26 11.04
N SER A 11 15.27 1.02 9.71
CA SER A 11 14.87 2.04 8.73
C SER A 11 13.36 2.26 8.75
N VAL A 12 12.61 1.16 8.90
CA VAL A 12 11.15 1.17 9.03
C VAL A 12 10.73 1.89 10.31
N VAL A 13 11.42 1.64 11.43
CA VAL A 13 11.17 2.35 12.68
C VAL A 13 11.54 3.83 12.57
N ALA A 14 12.71 4.14 12.00
CA ALA A 14 13.19 5.51 11.85
C ALA A 14 12.22 6.35 11.00
N MET A 15 11.71 5.80 9.91
CA MET A 15 10.75 6.45 9.03
C MET A 15 9.46 6.87 9.75
N HIS A 16 8.93 5.99 10.61
CA HIS A 16 7.73 6.27 11.39
C HIS A 16 8.00 7.05 12.68
N ALA A 17 9.25 7.13 13.13
CA ALA A 17 9.64 7.97 14.25
C ALA A 17 9.68 9.46 13.87
N VAL A 18 9.86 9.81 12.59
CA VAL A 18 9.95 11.22 12.14
C VAL A 18 8.74 12.05 12.58
N PRO A 19 7.48 11.63 12.35
CA PRO A 19 6.33 12.39 12.83
C PRO A 19 6.24 12.48 14.35
N ALA A 20 6.61 11.40 15.07
CA ALA A 20 6.61 11.41 16.54
C ALA A 20 7.64 12.40 17.10
N VAL A 21 8.84 12.43 16.52
CA VAL A 21 9.89 13.39 16.84
C VAL A 21 9.45 14.81 16.49
N GLY A 22 8.80 15.00 15.33
CA GLY A 22 8.19 16.25 14.92
C GLY A 22 7.22 16.80 15.96
N VAL A 23 6.29 15.96 16.45
CA VAL A 23 5.33 16.36 17.49
C VAL A 23 6.02 16.63 18.83
N LEU A 24 6.92 15.75 19.28
CA LEU A 24 7.49 15.81 20.63
C LEU A 24 8.58 16.87 20.79
N LEU A 25 9.42 17.08 19.77
CA LEU A 25 10.57 17.98 19.86
C LEU A 25 10.37 19.31 19.13
N PHE A 26 9.52 19.31 18.10
CA PHE A 26 9.31 20.48 17.23
C PHE A 26 7.88 21.00 17.29
N GLY A 27 7.04 20.46 18.18
CA GLY A 27 5.68 20.95 18.40
C GLY A 27 4.77 20.82 17.17
N TRP A 28 5.04 19.89 16.26
CA TRP A 28 4.27 19.76 15.02
C TRP A 28 2.78 19.67 15.28
N SER A 29 2.04 20.53 14.59
CA SER A 29 0.58 20.48 14.59
C SER A 29 0.07 19.20 13.91
N MET A 30 -1.20 18.88 14.18
CA MET A 30 -1.84 17.73 13.54
C MET A 30 -1.84 17.85 12.02
N ALA A 31 -2.06 19.04 11.46
CA ALA A 31 -1.98 19.26 10.01
C ALA A 31 -0.61 18.88 9.43
N LEU A 32 0.48 19.14 10.16
CA LEU A 32 1.83 18.80 9.72
C LEU A 32 2.08 17.31 9.66
N VAL A 33 1.65 16.60 10.70
CA VAL A 33 1.72 15.13 10.73
C VAL A 33 0.92 14.53 9.57
N LEU A 34 -0.28 15.05 9.31
CA LEU A 34 -1.12 14.61 8.19
C LEU A 34 -0.47 14.89 6.84
N LEU A 35 0.04 16.10 6.63
CA LEU A 35 0.72 16.51 5.41
C LEU A 35 1.92 15.62 5.10
N PHE A 36 2.72 15.32 6.13
CA PHE A 36 3.87 14.42 6.02
C PHE A 36 3.44 13.02 5.54
N TYR A 37 2.46 12.40 6.20
CA TYR A 37 1.99 11.07 5.81
C TYR A 37 1.34 11.07 4.43
N TRP A 38 0.65 12.14 4.05
CA TRP A 38 0.08 12.27 2.71
C TRP A 38 1.16 12.31 1.63
N LEU A 39 2.22 13.09 1.82
CA LEU A 39 3.36 13.13 0.89
C LEU A 39 4.09 11.79 0.81
N GLU A 40 4.30 11.12 1.95
CA GLU A 40 4.88 9.77 1.99
C GLU A 40 4.06 8.78 1.14
N ASN A 41 2.74 8.78 1.31
CA ASN A 41 1.83 7.93 0.54
C ASN A 41 1.82 8.29 -0.95
N LEU A 42 1.84 9.59 -1.29
CA LEU A 42 1.92 10.06 -2.67
C LEU A 42 3.20 9.53 -3.33
N VAL A 43 4.35 9.70 -2.70
CA VAL A 43 5.65 9.25 -3.22
C VAL A 43 5.67 7.73 -3.37
N SER A 44 5.25 6.98 -2.34
CA SER A 44 5.14 5.51 -2.40
C SER A 44 4.21 5.06 -3.53
N GLY A 45 3.05 5.71 -3.68
CA GLY A 45 2.09 5.47 -4.74
C GLY A 45 2.69 5.67 -6.13
N LEU A 46 3.45 6.75 -6.33
CA LEU A 46 4.14 7.04 -7.58
C LEU A 46 5.24 6.02 -7.91
N ILE A 47 6.02 5.61 -6.91
CA ILE A 47 7.07 4.59 -7.07
C ILE A 47 6.46 3.24 -7.47
N TRP A 48 5.39 2.80 -6.80
CA TRP A 48 4.68 1.58 -7.15
C TRP A 48 4.02 1.65 -8.52
N ASN A 49 3.40 2.77 -8.89
CA ASN A 49 2.87 2.95 -10.24
C ASN A 49 3.99 2.84 -11.30
N ARG A 50 5.19 3.37 -11.03
CA ARG A 50 6.35 3.19 -11.90
C ARG A 50 6.81 1.73 -11.97
N ALA A 51 6.89 1.03 -10.83
CA ALA A 51 7.27 -0.38 -10.76
C ALA A 51 6.29 -1.26 -11.54
N ILE A 52 4.98 -1.05 -11.35
CA ILE A 52 3.91 -1.79 -12.04
C ILE A 52 3.99 -1.58 -13.55
N ARG A 53 4.16 -0.34 -14.00
CA ARG A 53 4.33 -0.04 -15.43
C ARG A 53 5.56 -0.74 -16.01
N ARG A 54 6.71 -0.62 -15.34
CA ARG A 54 7.95 -1.28 -15.78
C ARG A 54 7.77 -2.80 -15.86
N HIS A 55 7.13 -3.40 -14.86
CA HIS A 55 6.85 -4.83 -14.84
C HIS A 55 5.92 -5.24 -15.98
N HIS A 56 4.84 -4.49 -16.22
CA HIS A 56 3.92 -4.70 -17.34
C HIS A 56 4.66 -4.67 -18.68
N ASP A 57 5.43 -3.62 -18.93
CA ASP A 57 6.08 -3.38 -20.22
C ASP A 57 7.10 -4.48 -20.57
N ARG A 58 7.70 -5.11 -19.54
CA ARG A 58 8.72 -6.15 -19.69
C ARG A 58 8.17 -7.59 -19.69
N THR A 59 7.20 -7.89 -18.83
CA THR A 59 6.73 -9.27 -18.63
C THR A 59 5.47 -9.60 -19.43
N ARG A 60 4.60 -8.60 -19.67
CA ARG A 60 3.29 -8.77 -20.32
C ARG A 60 2.48 -9.95 -19.76
N MET A 61 2.62 -10.23 -18.46
CA MET A 61 1.90 -11.28 -17.76
C MET A 61 0.39 -11.05 -17.83
N ARG A 62 -0.40 -12.13 -17.94
CA ARG A 62 -1.86 -12.08 -18.09
C ARG A 62 -2.52 -11.32 -16.95
N GLY A 63 -1.95 -11.38 -15.75
CA GLY A 63 -2.50 -10.68 -14.60
C GLY A 63 -2.59 -9.17 -14.71
N HIS A 64 -1.79 -8.54 -15.60
CA HIS A 64 -1.90 -7.11 -15.85
C HIS A 64 -3.16 -6.70 -16.61
N TYR A 65 -3.79 -7.63 -17.32
CA TYR A 65 -4.91 -7.38 -18.24
C TYR A 65 -6.26 -7.82 -17.66
N ARG A 66 -6.39 -7.81 -16.33
CA ARG A 66 -7.65 -8.05 -15.64
C ARG A 66 -7.74 -7.16 -14.41
N ASN A 67 -8.94 -7.07 -13.86
CA ASN A 67 -9.21 -6.41 -12.60
C ASN A 67 -8.65 -7.23 -11.44
N GLN A 68 -7.90 -6.61 -10.54
CA GLN A 68 -7.13 -7.28 -9.48
C GLN A 68 -7.35 -6.67 -8.10
N LEU A 69 -7.82 -5.42 -8.05
CA LEU A 69 -8.05 -4.64 -6.83
C LEU A 69 -9.55 -4.43 -6.55
N GLY A 70 -10.43 -4.84 -7.45
CA GLY A 70 -11.88 -4.66 -7.31
C GLY A 70 -12.32 -3.22 -7.56
N ILE A 71 -11.50 -2.40 -8.25
CA ILE A 71 -11.83 -1.00 -8.50
C ILE A 71 -12.59 -0.89 -9.82
N SER A 72 -13.76 -0.28 -9.75
CA SER A 72 -14.64 -0.01 -10.88
C SER A 72 -14.79 1.50 -11.10
N ALA A 73 -15.01 1.90 -12.35
CA ALA A 73 -15.38 3.25 -12.72
C ALA A 73 -16.75 3.21 -13.41
N ASN A 74 -17.73 3.96 -12.91
CA ASN A 74 -19.11 3.95 -13.42
C ASN A 74 -19.67 2.52 -13.54
N ASP A 75 -19.57 1.73 -12.48
CA ASP A 75 -19.98 0.31 -12.40
C ASP A 75 -19.29 -0.66 -13.39
N THR A 76 -18.32 -0.16 -14.16
CA THR A 76 -17.50 -1.00 -15.05
C THR A 76 -16.16 -1.31 -14.39
N PRO A 77 -15.80 -2.60 -14.21
CA PRO A 77 -14.48 -2.97 -13.69
C PRO A 77 -13.36 -2.46 -14.58
N ILE A 78 -12.28 -1.94 -13.98
CA ILE A 78 -11.11 -1.54 -14.75
C ILE A 78 -10.31 -2.80 -15.10
N GLU A 79 -10.39 -3.27 -16.35
CA GLU A 79 -9.76 -4.51 -16.84
C GLU A 79 -8.24 -4.41 -17.08
N PHE A 80 -7.56 -3.46 -16.43
CA PHE A 80 -6.14 -3.26 -16.62
C PHE A 80 -5.47 -2.81 -15.33
N PHE A 81 -4.72 -3.71 -14.70
CA PHE A 81 -4.14 -3.52 -13.38
C PHE A 81 -3.30 -2.23 -13.24
N PRO A 82 -2.43 -1.83 -14.20
CA PRO A 82 -1.72 -0.56 -14.09
C PRO A 82 -2.64 0.67 -14.06
N ARG A 83 -3.77 0.63 -14.78
CA ARG A 83 -4.76 1.72 -14.78
C ARG A 83 -5.61 1.66 -13.52
N GLU A 84 -5.98 0.46 -13.08
CA GLU A 84 -6.73 0.21 -11.86
C GLU A 84 -5.98 0.74 -10.64
N TYR A 85 -4.71 0.35 -10.47
CA TYR A 85 -3.86 0.83 -9.40
C TYR A 85 -3.70 2.35 -9.44
N ARG A 86 -3.43 2.93 -10.61
CA ARG A 86 -3.27 4.39 -10.76
C ARG A 86 -4.55 5.13 -10.41
N ALA A 87 -5.70 4.63 -10.87
CA ALA A 87 -6.99 5.22 -10.56
C ALA A 87 -7.24 5.21 -9.05
N GLY A 88 -7.08 4.06 -8.39
CA GLY A 88 -7.20 3.95 -6.94
C GLY A 88 -6.23 4.86 -6.19
N ALA A 89 -4.93 4.72 -6.47
CA ALA A 89 -3.89 5.47 -5.77
C ALA A 89 -4.05 6.99 -5.92
N LEU A 90 -4.25 7.49 -7.14
CA LEU A 90 -4.39 8.93 -7.37
C LEU A 90 -5.71 9.48 -6.84
N PHE A 91 -6.81 8.75 -6.99
CA PHE A 91 -8.12 9.19 -6.50
C PHE A 91 -8.12 9.34 -4.98
N PHE A 92 -7.69 8.31 -4.25
CA PHE A 92 -7.61 8.37 -2.79
C PHE A 92 -6.60 9.40 -2.30
N THR A 93 -5.44 9.52 -2.97
CA THR A 93 -4.45 10.54 -2.60
C THR A 93 -4.98 11.95 -2.85
N ALA A 94 -5.72 12.19 -3.94
CA ALA A 94 -6.33 13.49 -4.23
C ALA A 94 -7.39 13.88 -3.19
N ILE A 95 -8.31 12.95 -2.86
CA ILE A 95 -9.33 13.18 -1.82
C ILE A 95 -8.67 13.48 -0.48
N HIS A 96 -7.64 12.73 -0.11
CA HIS A 96 -6.88 12.98 1.11
C HIS A 96 -6.22 14.37 1.10
N GLY A 97 -5.65 14.78 -0.03
CA GLY A 97 -5.02 16.09 -0.18
C GLY A 97 -6.02 17.22 0.02
N ILE A 98 -7.24 17.07 -0.52
CA ILE A 98 -8.34 18.01 -0.29
C ILE A 98 -8.70 18.06 1.20
N PHE A 99 -8.82 16.90 1.86
CA PHE A 99 -9.11 16.84 3.29
C PHE A 99 -8.05 17.57 4.12
N ILE A 100 -6.76 17.36 3.83
CA ILE A 100 -5.67 18.08 4.49
C ILE A 100 -5.76 19.56 4.23
N ALA A 101 -6.03 20.00 3.00
CA ALA A 101 -6.15 21.41 2.69
C ALA A 101 -7.29 22.07 3.49
N VAL A 102 -8.45 21.42 3.56
CA VAL A 102 -9.59 21.91 4.37
C VAL A 102 -9.22 21.95 5.86
N PHE A 103 -8.53 20.94 6.38
CA PHE A 103 -8.15 20.89 7.79
C PHE A 103 -7.07 21.93 8.14
N ALA A 104 -6.04 22.05 7.29
CA ALA A 104 -4.90 22.93 7.50
C ALA A 104 -5.22 24.41 7.28
N PHE A 105 -6.04 24.75 6.29
CA PHE A 105 -6.37 26.14 5.95
C PHE A 105 -7.77 26.58 6.42
N GLY A 106 -8.65 25.63 6.74
CA GLY A 106 -10.02 25.92 7.18
C GLY A 106 -10.23 25.76 8.69
N LEU A 107 -9.51 24.84 9.35
CA LEU A 107 -9.64 24.58 10.79
C LEU A 107 -8.43 25.04 11.61
N LEU A 108 -7.26 25.17 10.98
CA LEU A 108 -6.00 25.53 11.63
C LEU A 108 -5.44 26.83 11.03
N ASP A 109 -4.48 27.45 11.73
CA ASP A 109 -3.82 28.67 11.25
C ASP A 109 -2.79 28.32 10.16
N GLY A 110 -3.17 28.53 8.90
CA GLY A 110 -2.31 28.27 7.75
C GLY A 110 -1.00 29.07 7.75
N ALA A 111 -0.89 30.16 8.52
CA ALA A 111 0.35 30.91 8.65
C ALA A 111 1.42 30.12 9.44
N GLU A 112 1.02 29.34 10.43
CA GLU A 112 1.90 28.45 11.20
C GLU A 112 2.49 27.34 10.30
N LEU A 113 1.66 26.81 9.39
CA LEU A 113 2.09 25.83 8.38
C LEU A 113 3.21 26.38 7.47
N LEU A 114 3.08 27.63 7.04
CA LEU A 114 4.05 28.27 6.15
C LEU A 114 5.36 28.62 6.88
N ALA A 115 5.28 28.97 8.16
CA ALA A 115 6.46 29.27 8.98
C ALA A 115 7.34 28.02 9.22
N GLU A 116 6.72 26.85 9.40
CA GLU A 116 7.41 25.58 9.66
C GLU A 116 7.96 24.91 8.38
N LEU A 117 7.59 25.41 7.20
CA LEU A 117 7.85 24.79 5.89
C LEU A 117 9.31 24.35 5.67
N PRO A 118 10.36 25.11 6.07
CA PRO A 118 11.75 24.71 5.84
C PRO A 118 12.15 23.43 6.60
N TRP A 119 11.74 23.28 7.86
CA TRP A 119 12.09 22.11 8.68
C TRP A 119 11.31 20.88 8.24
N ILE A 120 10.04 21.08 7.90
CA ILE A 120 9.20 20.05 7.30
C ILE A 120 9.82 19.59 5.98
N ALA A 121 10.25 20.51 5.11
CA ALA A 121 10.90 20.16 3.85
C ALA A 121 12.16 19.30 4.06
N ALA A 122 12.99 19.60 5.05
CA ALA A 122 14.17 18.81 5.36
C ALA A 122 13.82 17.40 5.87
N LEU A 123 12.91 17.28 6.84
CA LEU A 123 12.48 15.98 7.39
C LEU A 123 11.69 15.15 6.36
N MET A 124 10.91 15.81 5.51
CA MET A 124 10.24 15.19 4.37
C MET A 124 11.24 14.71 3.33
N ALA A 125 12.24 15.50 2.97
CA ALA A 125 13.28 15.08 2.03
C ALA A 125 14.03 13.86 2.57
N ALA A 126 14.36 13.84 3.87
CA ALA A 126 14.95 12.69 4.52
C ALA A 126 14.03 11.45 4.48
N SER A 127 12.75 11.61 4.80
CA SER A 127 11.76 10.53 4.73
C SER A 127 11.61 9.98 3.31
N ILE A 128 11.43 10.86 2.32
CA ILE A 128 11.33 10.50 0.89
C ILE A 128 12.59 9.77 0.42
N PHE A 129 13.77 10.22 0.85
CA PHE A 129 15.03 9.56 0.55
C PHE A 129 15.07 8.15 1.15
N LEU A 130 14.62 7.96 2.40
CA LEU A 130 14.52 6.64 3.03
C LEU A 130 13.50 5.74 2.30
N THR A 131 12.31 6.25 1.95
CA THR A 131 11.32 5.54 1.13
C THR A 131 11.92 5.10 -0.19
N TRP A 132 12.68 5.99 -0.83
CA TRP A 132 13.32 5.71 -2.10
C TRP A 132 14.38 4.63 -1.95
N GLU A 133 15.27 4.70 -0.97
CA GLU A 133 16.30 3.68 -0.77
C GLU A 133 15.68 2.30 -0.43
N GLU A 134 14.55 2.27 0.26
CA GLU A 134 13.79 1.04 0.50
C GLU A 134 13.16 0.47 -0.78
N LEU A 135 12.55 1.31 -1.61
CA LEU A 135 11.81 0.88 -2.81
C LEU A 135 12.66 0.84 -4.09
N ARG A 136 13.87 1.40 -4.08
CA ARG A 136 14.77 1.40 -5.24
C ARG A 136 15.12 -0.01 -5.71
N PRO A 137 15.45 -0.99 -4.85
CA PRO A 137 15.65 -2.38 -5.26
C PRO A 137 14.39 -2.98 -5.88
N VAL A 138 13.22 -2.63 -5.36
CA VAL A 138 11.93 -3.07 -5.90
C VAL A 138 11.78 -2.62 -7.34
N VAL A 139 12.00 -1.33 -7.65
CA VAL A 139 11.87 -0.80 -9.01
C VAL A 139 12.92 -1.41 -9.95
N ARG A 140 14.15 -1.60 -9.46
CA ARG A 140 15.28 -2.09 -10.25
C ARG A 140 15.07 -3.54 -10.68
N ASP A 141 14.73 -4.40 -9.73
CA ASP A 141 14.65 -5.84 -9.92
C ASP A 141 13.19 -6.31 -10.13
N VAL A 142 12.27 -5.39 -10.45
CA VAL A 142 10.82 -5.69 -10.55
C VAL A 142 10.53 -6.77 -11.59
N GLU A 143 11.29 -6.80 -12.70
CA GLU A 143 11.06 -7.70 -13.83
C GLU A 143 11.38 -9.17 -13.53
N THR A 144 12.17 -9.44 -12.49
CA THR A 144 12.47 -10.81 -12.03
C THR A 144 11.52 -11.27 -10.93
N ARG A 145 10.54 -10.44 -10.56
CA ARG A 145 9.53 -10.78 -9.54
C ARG A 145 8.30 -11.36 -10.21
N SER A 146 7.57 -12.17 -9.44
CA SER A 146 6.29 -12.69 -9.87
C SER A 146 5.24 -11.57 -9.88
N PHE A 147 4.25 -11.68 -10.76
CA PHE A 147 3.11 -10.77 -10.77
C PHE A 147 2.38 -10.80 -9.43
N HIS A 148 2.23 -11.98 -8.82
CA HIS A 148 1.62 -12.14 -7.51
C HIS A 148 2.33 -11.28 -6.45
N TRP A 149 3.66 -11.31 -6.42
CA TRP A 149 4.44 -10.50 -5.48
C TRP A 149 4.17 -9.01 -5.69
N LEU A 150 4.16 -8.54 -6.95
CA LEU A 150 3.86 -7.16 -7.30
C LEU A 150 2.45 -6.76 -6.87
N ARG A 151 1.45 -7.57 -7.20
CA ARG A 151 0.04 -7.36 -6.86
C ARG A 151 -0.14 -7.25 -5.36
N THR A 152 0.39 -8.19 -4.57
CA THR A 152 0.26 -8.18 -3.12
C THR A 152 0.87 -6.92 -2.48
N HIS A 153 2.02 -6.46 -2.97
CA HIS A 153 2.63 -5.23 -2.45
C HIS A 153 1.87 -3.97 -2.87
N ALA A 154 1.40 -3.90 -4.12
CA ALA A 154 0.58 -2.81 -4.62
C ALA A 154 -0.78 -2.73 -3.91
N SER A 155 -1.47 -3.84 -3.70
CA SER A 155 -2.71 -3.86 -2.91
C SER A 155 -2.46 -3.38 -1.47
N ARG A 156 -1.32 -3.79 -0.88
CA ARG A 156 -0.95 -3.38 0.47
C ARG A 156 -0.75 -1.88 0.59
N SER A 157 -0.10 -1.22 -0.37
CA SER A 157 0.08 0.24 -0.33
C SER A 157 -1.27 0.96 -0.34
N LEU A 158 -2.25 0.48 -1.11
CA LEU A 158 -3.61 1.03 -1.10
C LEU A 158 -4.31 0.85 0.25
N TYR A 159 -4.20 -0.33 0.87
CA TYR A 159 -4.77 -0.56 2.21
C TYR A 159 -4.13 0.32 3.29
N GLN A 160 -2.85 0.66 3.15
CA GLN A 160 -2.18 1.57 4.07
C GLN A 160 -2.79 2.96 4.04
N VAL A 161 -3.11 3.47 2.84
CA VAL A 161 -3.81 4.74 2.67
C VAL A 161 -5.18 4.69 3.35
N TRP A 162 -5.94 3.61 3.15
CA TRP A 162 -7.26 3.46 3.78
C TRP A 162 -7.19 3.41 5.31
N ALA A 163 -6.26 2.61 5.87
CA ALA A 163 -6.06 2.52 7.32
C ALA A 163 -5.65 3.88 7.91
N MET A 164 -4.83 4.64 7.20
CA MET A 164 -4.50 6.01 7.59
C MET A 164 -5.76 6.89 7.61
N HIS A 165 -6.59 6.87 6.56
CA HIS A 165 -7.84 7.66 6.55
C HIS A 165 -8.72 7.34 7.76
N MET A 166 -8.86 6.07 8.13
CA MET A 166 -9.63 5.71 9.33
C MET A 166 -9.01 6.30 10.60
N GLY A 167 -7.69 6.22 10.76
CA GLY A 167 -7.00 6.84 11.90
C GLY A 167 -7.19 8.36 11.94
N VAL A 168 -7.09 9.02 10.79
CA VAL A 168 -7.21 10.48 10.65
C VAL A 168 -8.64 10.95 10.90
N VAL A 169 -9.65 10.29 10.32
CA VAL A 169 -11.06 10.64 10.53
C VAL A 169 -11.43 10.46 12.01
N LEU A 170 -11.04 9.34 12.62
CA LEU A 170 -11.31 9.09 14.04
C LEU A 170 -10.57 10.08 14.95
N GLY A 171 -9.31 10.39 14.63
CA GLY A 171 -8.52 11.37 15.38
C GLY A 171 -9.06 12.79 15.26
N GLY A 172 -9.45 13.21 14.05
CA GLY A 172 -10.03 14.53 13.78
C GLY A 172 -11.38 14.72 14.48
N VAL A 173 -12.26 13.72 14.43
CA VAL A 173 -13.54 13.74 15.17
C VAL A 173 -13.29 13.85 16.68
N SER A 174 -12.35 13.08 17.22
CA SER A 174 -12.04 13.15 18.66
C SER A 174 -11.45 14.50 19.08
N LEU A 175 -10.60 15.13 18.24
CA LEU A 175 -10.09 16.46 18.51
C LEU A 175 -11.22 17.48 18.58
N ALA A 176 -12.19 17.39 17.66
CA ALA A 176 -13.35 18.28 17.62
C ALA A 176 -14.30 18.11 18.82
N MET A 177 -14.36 16.91 19.41
CA MET A 177 -15.23 16.62 20.56
C MET A 177 -14.59 17.01 21.90
N ASP A 178 -13.40 16.49 22.20
CA ASP A 178 -12.84 16.48 23.57
C ASP A 178 -11.45 17.13 23.67
N GLY A 179 -10.88 17.64 22.57
CA GLY A 179 -9.52 18.19 22.54
C GLY A 179 -8.40 17.14 22.74
N ARG A 180 -8.74 15.84 22.85
CA ARG A 180 -7.80 14.73 23.12
C ARG A 180 -7.10 14.17 21.86
N GLY A 181 -7.11 14.91 20.76
CA GLY A 181 -6.63 14.43 19.46
C GLY A 181 -5.19 13.88 19.49
N LEU A 182 -4.31 14.45 20.32
CA LEU A 182 -2.91 14.01 20.45
C LEU A 182 -2.78 12.55 20.92
N LEU A 183 -3.61 12.08 21.85
CA LEU A 183 -3.53 10.70 22.35
C LEU A 183 -3.85 9.69 21.23
N LEU A 184 -4.85 9.97 20.40
CA LEU A 184 -5.21 9.11 19.28
C LEU A 184 -4.17 9.16 18.15
N VAL A 185 -3.47 10.29 17.98
CA VAL A 185 -2.32 10.38 17.07
C VAL A 185 -1.20 9.47 17.53
N PHE A 186 -0.81 9.53 18.80
CA PHE A 186 0.22 8.63 19.33
C PHE A 186 -0.21 7.16 19.23
N LEU A 187 -1.47 6.84 19.52
CA LEU A 187 -2.01 5.50 19.36
C LEU A 187 -1.95 5.05 17.89
N PHE A 188 -2.32 5.92 16.95
CA PHE A 188 -2.23 5.64 15.52
C PHE A 188 -0.79 5.40 15.07
N ILE A 189 0.16 6.27 15.46
CA ILE A 189 1.59 6.11 15.16
C ILE A 189 2.10 4.79 15.74
N ALA A 190 1.77 4.48 17.00
CA ALA A 190 2.18 3.24 17.64
C ALA A 190 1.60 2.02 16.92
N LEU A 191 0.31 2.02 16.62
CA LEU A 191 -0.36 0.95 15.88
C LEU A 191 0.24 0.78 14.48
N ARG A 192 0.61 1.89 13.83
CA ARG A 192 1.27 1.88 12.53
C ARG A 192 2.64 1.23 12.60
N ILE A 193 3.48 1.63 13.56
CA ILE A 193 4.80 1.04 13.80
C ILE A 193 4.66 -0.46 14.07
N VAL A 194 3.73 -0.86 14.95
CA VAL A 194 3.47 -2.27 15.26
C VAL A 194 3.05 -3.02 13.99
N ALA A 195 2.12 -2.48 13.21
CA ALA A 195 1.73 -3.07 11.94
C ALA A 195 2.94 -3.23 11.03
N ASP A 196 3.78 -2.21 10.86
CA ASP A 196 4.96 -2.28 9.99
C ASP A 196 6.04 -3.27 10.46
N VAL A 197 6.28 -3.35 11.76
CA VAL A 197 7.20 -4.34 12.35
C VAL A 197 6.66 -5.76 12.18
N LEU A 198 5.37 -5.98 12.47
CA LEU A 198 4.71 -7.28 12.27
C LEU A 198 4.82 -7.73 10.80
N ARG A 199 4.75 -6.77 9.87
CA ARG A 199 4.84 -7.00 8.43
C ARG A 199 6.24 -7.32 7.95
N ASN A 200 7.27 -6.85 8.65
CA ASN A 200 8.68 -7.12 8.36
C ASN A 200 9.24 -8.34 9.11
N ARG A 201 8.43 -9.08 9.85
CA ARG A 201 8.87 -10.32 10.49
C ARG A 201 9.38 -11.33 9.45
N PRO A 202 10.48 -12.06 9.75
CA PRO A 202 10.92 -13.15 8.90
C PRO A 202 9.77 -14.15 8.76
N ALA A 203 9.49 -14.56 7.52
CA ALA A 203 8.55 -15.65 7.29
C ALA A 203 9.12 -16.88 8.00
N LEU A 204 8.37 -17.44 8.97
CA LEU A 204 8.77 -18.67 9.63
C LEU A 204 9.07 -19.74 8.56
N PRO A 205 10.13 -20.55 8.74
CA PRO A 205 10.41 -21.67 7.86
C PRO A 205 9.15 -22.55 7.75
N ALA A 206 8.93 -23.16 6.59
CA ALA A 206 7.69 -23.89 6.31
C ALA A 206 7.41 -24.98 7.37
N SER A 207 8.45 -25.52 8.00
CA SER A 207 8.40 -26.46 9.12
C SER A 207 7.85 -25.87 10.43
N GLU A 208 8.00 -24.56 10.66
CA GLU A 208 7.53 -23.85 11.86
C GLU A 208 6.24 -23.06 11.64
N ARG A 209 5.70 -23.04 10.41
CA ARG A 209 4.35 -22.57 10.16
C ARG A 209 3.35 -23.58 10.74
N ARG A 210 3.22 -23.61 12.06
CA ARG A 210 2.04 -24.17 12.70
C ARG A 210 0.83 -23.51 12.03
N PRO A 211 -0.17 -24.29 11.54
CA PRO A 211 -1.41 -23.69 11.10
C PRO A 211 -1.92 -22.88 12.28
N ARG A 212 -1.93 -21.55 12.14
CA ARG A 212 -2.48 -20.66 13.15
C ARG A 212 -3.99 -20.89 13.09
N THR A 213 -4.45 -21.92 13.79
CA THR A 213 -5.82 -22.09 14.26
C THR A 213 -6.05 -20.99 15.30
N LEU A 214 -6.10 -19.73 14.85
CA LEU A 214 -6.98 -18.77 15.48
C LEU A 214 -8.35 -19.02 14.84
N SER A 215 -8.95 -20.17 15.17
CA SER A 215 -10.35 -20.43 14.88
C SER A 215 -11.14 -19.49 15.78
N ILE A 216 -11.38 -18.28 15.30
CA ILE A 216 -12.55 -17.54 15.73
C ILE A 216 -13.70 -18.47 15.34
N HIS A 217 -14.33 -19.12 16.34
CA HIS A 217 -15.50 -19.97 16.15
C HIS A 217 -16.65 -19.07 15.71
N ILE A 218 -16.66 -18.74 14.42
CA ILE A 218 -17.82 -18.18 13.74
C ILE A 218 -18.63 -19.41 13.34
N TRP A 219 -19.77 -19.58 13.99
CA TRP A 219 -20.80 -20.60 13.77
C TRP A 219 -20.68 -21.38 12.43
N GLY A 220 -20.40 -22.69 12.51
CA GLY A 220 -20.34 -23.59 11.35
C GLY A 220 -19.57 -24.88 11.67
N ASP A 221 -19.85 -25.95 10.92
CA ASP A 221 -19.11 -27.21 11.01
C ASP A 221 -17.62 -26.97 10.65
N PRO A 222 -16.67 -27.29 11.55
CA PRO A 222 -15.24 -27.09 11.30
C PRO A 222 -14.72 -27.86 10.07
N GLU A 223 -15.32 -29.01 9.74
CA GLU A 223 -14.93 -29.82 8.59
C GLU A 223 -15.37 -29.14 7.28
N GLU A 224 -16.62 -28.70 7.20
CA GLU A 224 -17.14 -27.94 6.06
C GLU A 224 -16.39 -26.60 5.87
N ALA A 225 -16.01 -25.94 6.97
CA ALA A 225 -15.18 -24.73 6.91
C ALA A 225 -13.75 -25.03 6.41
N ALA A 226 -13.18 -26.19 6.77
CA ALA A 226 -11.86 -26.61 6.30
C ALA A 226 -11.88 -26.96 4.81
N GLU A 227 -12.90 -27.69 4.34
CA GLU A 227 -13.09 -28.03 2.94
C GLU A 227 -13.29 -26.79 2.07
N ARG A 228 -14.15 -25.85 2.49
CA ARG A 228 -14.34 -24.58 1.78
C ARG A 228 -13.04 -23.81 1.62
N ARG A 229 -12.24 -23.71 2.69
CA ARG A 229 -10.91 -23.06 2.65
C ARG A 229 -9.95 -23.79 1.73
N ALA A 230 -9.96 -25.13 1.69
CA ALA A 230 -9.10 -25.91 0.80
C ALA A 230 -9.45 -25.64 -0.67
N GLN A 231 -10.74 -25.64 -1.00
CA GLN A 231 -11.23 -25.32 -2.35
C GLN A 231 -10.91 -23.88 -2.77
N GLU A 232 -11.13 -22.91 -1.87
CA GLU A 232 -10.77 -21.50 -2.10
C GLU A 232 -9.27 -21.33 -2.33
N LEU A 233 -8.44 -22.01 -1.54
CA LEU A 233 -6.99 -21.96 -1.69
C LEU A 233 -6.54 -22.57 -3.02
N GLU A 234 -7.16 -23.66 -3.46
CA GLU A 234 -6.85 -24.25 -4.76
C GLU A 234 -7.25 -23.33 -5.91
N LYS A 235 -8.46 -22.77 -5.87
CA LYS A 235 -8.93 -21.76 -6.85
C LYS A 235 -7.96 -20.58 -6.91
N PHE A 236 -7.55 -20.07 -5.75
CA PHE A 236 -6.58 -19.00 -5.63
C PHE A 236 -5.21 -19.37 -6.24
N ARG A 237 -4.69 -20.56 -5.95
CA ARG A 237 -3.41 -21.05 -6.52
C ARG A 237 -3.48 -21.17 -8.04
N ARG A 238 -4.58 -21.70 -8.58
CA ARG A 238 -4.81 -21.79 -10.02
C ARG A 238 -4.85 -20.39 -10.65
N GLN A 239 -5.60 -19.47 -10.05
CA GLN A 239 -5.69 -18.09 -10.51
C GLN A 239 -4.32 -17.38 -10.51
N VAL A 240 -3.53 -17.58 -9.45
CA VAL A 240 -2.16 -17.06 -9.37
C VAL A 240 -1.28 -17.68 -10.46
N ALA A 241 -1.34 -19.00 -10.67
CA ALA A 241 -0.57 -19.64 -11.73
C ALA A 241 -0.93 -19.07 -13.12
N GLU A 242 -2.22 -18.82 -13.38
CA GLU A 242 -2.69 -18.19 -14.62
C GLU A 242 -2.22 -16.74 -14.78
N ASP A 243 -2.16 -15.96 -13.68
CA ASP A 243 -1.67 -14.58 -13.67
C ASP A 243 -0.22 -14.49 -14.15
N GLU A 244 0.61 -15.45 -13.77
CA GLU A 244 2.05 -15.49 -14.07
C GLU A 244 2.34 -15.87 -15.52
N LEU A 245 1.36 -16.41 -16.26
CA LEU A 245 1.56 -16.79 -17.65
C LEU A 245 1.76 -15.54 -18.53
N PRO A 246 2.69 -15.57 -19.49
CA PRO A 246 2.78 -14.54 -20.51
C PRO A 246 1.47 -14.45 -21.31
N ARG A 247 1.07 -13.23 -21.70
CA ARG A 247 -0.05 -13.07 -22.63
C ARG A 247 0.34 -13.64 -24.00
N ALA A 248 -0.51 -14.49 -24.56
CA ALA A 248 -0.35 -14.96 -25.93
C ALA A 248 -0.29 -13.76 -26.89
N PRO A 249 0.58 -13.79 -27.92
CA PRO A 249 0.62 -12.73 -28.91
C PRO A 249 -0.77 -12.55 -29.53
N ALA A 250 -1.24 -11.30 -29.57
CA ALA A 250 -2.49 -10.95 -30.22
C ALA A 250 -2.31 -11.11 -31.74
N GLY A 251 -2.44 -12.34 -32.26
CA GLY A 251 -2.23 -12.60 -33.69
C GLY A 251 -1.93 -14.04 -34.10
N GLY A 252 -2.37 -15.06 -33.35
CA GLY A 252 -2.29 -16.47 -33.77
C GLY A 252 -3.57 -16.98 -34.43
N GLY A 253 -4.44 -16.11 -34.93
CA GLY A 253 -5.68 -16.46 -35.61
C GLY A 253 -5.50 -16.37 -37.12
N GLU A 254 -5.62 -17.52 -37.79
CA GLU A 254 -5.89 -17.70 -39.22
C GLU A 254 -4.78 -17.23 -40.19
N ALA A 255 -3.67 -17.98 -40.21
CA ALA A 255 -3.06 -18.29 -41.50
C ALA A 255 -4.07 -19.17 -42.26
N THR A 256 -4.88 -18.54 -43.09
CA THR A 256 -5.84 -19.19 -43.98
C THR A 256 -5.13 -20.25 -44.81
N GLU A 257 -5.48 -21.49 -44.52
CA GLU A 257 -5.30 -22.67 -45.34
C GLU A 257 -6.12 -22.49 -46.61
N GLY A 258 -5.59 -21.71 -47.55
CA GLY A 258 -6.21 -21.34 -48.83
C GLY A 258 -5.24 -21.55 -49.98
N ALA A 259 -4.57 -22.70 -50.00
CA ALA A 259 -3.86 -23.19 -51.17
C ALA A 259 -4.46 -24.54 -51.55
N ARG A 260 -5.44 -24.49 -52.47
CA ARG A 260 -5.73 -25.50 -53.49
C ARG A 260 -6.77 -24.97 -54.47
#